data_AF-A0A6B3F088-F1
#
_entry.id   AF-A0A6B3F088-F1
#
_cell.length_a   1.000
_cell.length_b   1.000
_cell.length_c   1.000
_cell.angle_alpha   90.00
_cell.angle_beta   90.00
_cell.angle_gamma   90.00
#
_symmetry.space_group_name_H-M   'P 1'
#
loop_
_entity.id
_entity.type
_entity.pdbx_description
1 polymer ?
#
loop_
_entity_poly.entity_id
_entity_poly.type
_entity_poly.pdbx_seq_one_letter_code
_entity_poly.pdbx_strand_id
1 'polypeptide(L)'
;MTRFVLFAAPIAIAASIVFNGGGDDPEASSDSPAAAAADPADSAVGPDPYAAADDEGRRQLDERVEAMPAGLAAPAERELAWKLLATSESSTLDWRGQYGMIDDNGDGTGYTAGIVGFCSGTHDMLTFVEAFTKEHPDSPLKPYVPALRKVDGTGSHEGLDPGFTAAWKKSAEDPVFRAAQDRVRDKQYFEPAVRLAKLDGLGTLGQFIYFDAMVLQGAGTEPDAFYGIRKAALAEADTVDEGGDEKAYLDAFLDAARAVMKSKRNQHDTSRIDTAQREFLYDGNLALKPPLTWKMYGETFHVAS
;
A
#
# COMPACT_ATOMS: atom_id res chain seq x y z
N MET A 1 -24.14 -10.43 11.87
CA MET A 1 -22.97 -9.59 12.20
C MET A 1 -22.59 -8.86 10.93
N THR A 2 -22.84 -7.56 10.86
CA THR A 2 -22.39 -6.73 9.74
C THR A 2 -20.87 -6.65 9.84
N ARG A 3 -20.16 -7.29 8.92
CA ARG A 3 -18.70 -7.20 8.83
C ARG A 3 -18.39 -5.77 8.41
N PHE A 4 -17.86 -4.95 9.32
CA PHE A 4 -17.30 -3.67 8.96
C PHE A 4 -15.97 -3.96 8.26
N VAL A 5 -15.92 -3.69 6.96
CA VAL A 5 -14.66 -3.69 6.21
C VAL A 5 -14.02 -2.34 6.49
N LEU A 6 -12.94 -2.34 7.29
CA LEU A 6 -12.13 -1.16 7.53
C LEU A 6 -11.10 -1.11 6.40
N PHE A 7 -11.44 -0.46 5.30
CA PHE A 7 -10.46 -0.13 4.28
C PHE A 7 -9.49 0.92 4.84
N ALA A 8 -8.21 0.83 4.45
CA ALA A 8 -7.24 1.89 4.60
C ALA A 8 -7.85 3.26 4.21
N ALA A 9 -7.44 4.32 4.90
CA ALA A 9 -7.97 5.65 4.60
C ALA A 9 -7.67 6.00 3.13
N PRO A 10 -8.61 6.62 2.42
CA PRO A 10 -8.50 6.92 1.00
C PRO A 10 -7.20 7.66 0.69
N ILE A 11 -6.40 7.08 -0.22
CA ILE A 11 -5.10 7.61 -0.60
C ILE A 11 -5.28 8.49 -1.83
N ALA A 12 -5.19 9.81 -1.67
CA ALA A 12 -5.00 10.70 -2.81
C ALA A 12 -3.56 10.51 -3.34
N ILE A 13 -3.41 9.75 -4.44
CA ILE A 13 -2.11 9.52 -5.08
C ILE A 13 -2.03 10.37 -6.34
N ALA A 14 -1.15 11.36 -6.34
CA ALA A 14 -0.67 11.98 -7.57
C ALA A 14 0.28 11.00 -8.29
N ALA A 15 -0.26 10.16 -9.15
CA ALA A 15 0.53 9.21 -9.93
C ALA A 15 1.04 9.86 -11.22
N SER A 16 2.24 10.45 -11.17
CA SER A 16 2.99 10.80 -12.38
C SER A 16 3.61 9.53 -12.99
N ILE A 17 2.80 8.68 -13.63
CA ILE A 17 3.32 7.52 -14.37
C ILE A 17 3.64 7.96 -15.81
N VAL A 18 4.92 8.26 -16.06
CA VAL A 18 5.47 8.29 -17.42
C VAL A 18 5.52 6.85 -17.94
N PHE A 19 4.47 6.44 -18.65
CA PHE A 19 4.56 5.30 -19.56
C PHE A 19 5.42 5.72 -20.75
N ASN A 20 6.68 5.28 -20.76
CA ASN A 20 7.63 5.57 -21.83
C ASN A 20 7.20 4.84 -23.12
N GLY A 21 6.42 5.51 -23.95
CA GLY A 21 6.15 5.14 -25.33
C GLY A 21 6.50 6.33 -26.21
N GLY A 22 7.62 6.25 -26.93
CA GLY A 22 8.08 7.32 -27.79
C GLY A 22 7.10 7.64 -28.93
N GLY A 23 6.88 8.93 -29.17
CA GLY A 23 6.22 9.45 -30.37
C GLY A 23 5.35 10.69 -30.12
N ASP A 24 5.93 11.86 -30.38
CA ASP A 24 5.34 13.17 -30.72
C ASP A 24 4.06 13.64 -30.01
N ASP A 25 4.23 14.60 -29.10
CA ASP A 25 3.19 15.40 -28.45
C ASP A 25 2.41 16.29 -29.44
N PRO A 26 1.10 16.50 -29.19
CA PRO A 26 0.51 17.81 -29.39
C PRO A 26 -0.04 18.38 -28.07
N GLU A 27 0.40 19.62 -27.80
CA GLU A 27 0.00 20.60 -26.79
C GLU A 27 -1.24 20.28 -25.93
N ALA A 28 -1.00 20.09 -24.62
CA ALA A 28 -2.04 20.09 -23.59
C ALA A 28 -2.27 21.51 -23.03
N SER A 29 -3.54 21.89 -22.99
CA SER A 29 -4.12 23.14 -22.47
C SER A 29 -3.78 23.45 -21.00
N SER A 30 -3.56 24.74 -20.71
CA SER A 30 -2.82 25.27 -19.56
C SER A 30 -3.62 25.65 -18.31
N ASP A 31 -4.75 25.02 -17.99
CA ASP A 31 -5.55 25.41 -16.81
C ASP A 31 -6.03 24.23 -15.96
N SER A 32 -5.09 23.62 -15.23
CA SER A 32 -5.39 22.78 -14.06
C SER A 32 -4.38 23.10 -12.95
N PRO A 33 -4.81 23.22 -11.68
CA PRO A 33 -3.92 23.57 -10.59
C PRO A 33 -2.88 22.46 -10.43
N ALA A 34 -1.62 22.78 -10.74
CA ALA A 34 -0.50 21.88 -10.52
C ALA A 34 -0.36 21.62 -9.01
N ALA A 35 -0.48 20.36 -8.60
CA ALA A 35 0.02 19.96 -7.29
C ALA A 35 1.53 20.23 -7.27
N ALA A 36 1.96 21.07 -6.34
CA ALA A 36 3.36 21.45 -6.21
C ALA A 36 4.21 20.18 -6.01
N ALA A 37 5.19 19.99 -6.88
CA ALA A 37 6.24 19.02 -6.62
C ALA A 37 6.89 19.42 -5.28
N ALA A 38 6.94 18.50 -4.33
CA ALA A 38 7.65 18.74 -3.08
C ALA A 38 9.11 19.06 -3.43
N ASP A 39 9.58 20.19 -2.92
CA ASP A 39 10.94 20.68 -3.10
C ASP A 39 11.90 19.68 -2.41
N PRO A 40 12.82 19.01 -3.12
CA PRO A 40 13.73 18.04 -2.52
C PRO A 40 14.64 18.66 -1.44
N ALA A 41 14.75 20.00 -1.43
CA ALA A 41 15.60 20.77 -0.54
C ALA A 41 15.03 21.03 0.88
N ASP A 42 13.76 20.71 1.16
CA ASP A 42 13.15 20.96 2.50
C ASP A 42 13.05 19.70 3.40
N SER A 43 13.73 18.62 3.03
CA SER A 43 13.69 17.33 3.74
C SER A 43 14.72 17.23 4.89
N ALA A 44 14.49 17.92 6.00
CA ALA A 44 15.13 17.63 7.29
C ALA A 44 14.53 16.37 7.96
N VAL A 45 14.29 15.33 7.17
CA VAL A 45 13.76 14.00 7.50
C VAL A 45 14.77 13.05 6.89
N GLY A 46 15.34 12.10 7.63
CA GLY A 46 16.34 11.17 7.07
C GLY A 46 15.79 10.57 5.77
N PRO A 47 16.27 11.02 4.60
CA PRO A 47 15.50 10.84 3.38
C PRO A 47 15.49 9.36 3.02
N ASP A 48 14.43 8.90 2.36
CA ASP A 48 14.49 7.63 1.64
C ASP A 48 15.74 7.69 0.75
N PRO A 49 16.77 6.88 1.04
CA PRO A 49 18.04 6.94 0.32
C PRO A 49 17.83 6.68 -1.17
N TYR A 50 16.78 5.93 -1.53
CA TYR A 50 16.44 5.65 -2.92
C TYR A 50 15.81 6.86 -3.61
N ALA A 51 14.87 7.56 -2.95
CA ALA A 51 14.25 8.76 -3.49
C ALA A 51 15.28 9.89 -3.69
N ALA A 52 16.21 10.06 -2.74
CA ALA A 52 17.24 11.10 -2.79
C ALA A 52 18.41 10.80 -3.75
N ALA A 53 18.59 9.53 -4.15
CA ALA A 53 19.67 9.13 -5.04
C ALA A 53 19.40 9.52 -6.50
N ASP A 54 20.48 9.79 -7.23
CA ASP A 54 20.49 9.87 -8.69
C ASP A 54 20.39 8.46 -9.33
N ASP A 55 20.35 8.38 -10.66
CA ASP A 55 20.18 7.11 -11.38
C ASP A 55 21.31 6.10 -11.15
N GLU A 56 22.52 6.56 -10.82
CA GLU A 56 23.64 5.69 -10.45
C GLU A 56 23.49 5.20 -9.02
N GLY A 57 23.20 6.09 -8.08
CA GLY A 57 22.96 5.73 -6.69
C GLY A 57 21.79 4.76 -6.52
N ARG A 58 20.69 4.95 -7.26
CA ARG A 58 19.54 4.02 -7.27
C ARG A 58 19.94 2.63 -7.74
N ARG A 59 20.74 2.54 -8.83
CA ARG A 59 21.27 1.25 -9.31
C ARG A 59 22.14 0.57 -8.26
N GLN A 60 23.02 1.30 -7.58
CA GLN A 60 23.87 0.74 -6.52
C GLN A 60 23.05 0.26 -5.31
N LEU A 61 22.00 1.00 -4.94
CA LEU A 61 21.08 0.60 -3.88
C LEU A 61 20.29 -0.66 -4.26
N ASP A 62 19.79 -0.73 -5.50
CA ASP A 62 19.11 -1.92 -6.00
C ASP A 62 20.06 -3.14 -6.02
N GLU A 63 21.29 -3.00 -6.52
CA GLU A 63 22.31 -4.07 -6.48
C GLU A 63 22.59 -4.55 -5.04
N ARG A 64 22.71 -3.62 -4.09
CA ARG A 64 22.87 -3.94 -2.66
C ARG A 64 21.66 -4.73 -2.13
N VAL A 65 20.45 -4.31 -2.46
CA VAL A 65 19.18 -4.92 -2.02
C VAL A 65 18.94 -6.30 -2.64
N GLU A 66 19.36 -6.50 -3.89
CA GLU A 66 19.33 -7.77 -4.60
C GLU A 66 20.32 -8.79 -4.02
N ALA A 67 21.48 -8.33 -3.54
CA ALA A 67 22.47 -9.19 -2.89
C ALA A 67 22.04 -9.65 -1.47
N MET A 68 21.09 -8.97 -0.84
CA MET A 68 20.55 -9.33 0.46
C MET A 68 19.56 -10.51 0.36
N PRO A 69 19.34 -11.26 1.47
CA PRO A 69 18.31 -12.30 1.52
C PRO A 69 16.95 -11.78 1.02
N ALA A 70 16.21 -12.63 0.31
CA ALA A 70 14.93 -12.25 -0.28
C ALA A 70 13.92 -11.73 0.77
N GLY A 71 13.94 -12.30 1.98
CA GLY A 71 13.06 -11.88 3.08
C GLY A 71 11.60 -11.98 2.66
N LEU A 72 10.84 -10.90 2.80
CA LEU A 72 9.43 -10.83 2.44
C LEU A 72 9.19 -11.01 0.94
N ALA A 73 10.19 -10.73 0.09
CA ALA A 73 10.10 -10.92 -1.36
C ALA A 73 10.18 -12.40 -1.78
N ALA A 74 10.57 -13.31 -0.88
CA ALA A 74 10.54 -14.75 -1.18
C ALA A 74 9.08 -15.23 -1.37
N PRO A 75 8.81 -16.21 -2.25
CA PRO A 75 7.44 -16.54 -2.65
C PRO A 75 6.50 -16.93 -1.50
N ALA A 76 6.99 -17.68 -0.51
CA ALA A 76 6.18 -18.15 0.62
C ALA A 76 5.89 -17.01 1.61
N GLU A 77 6.89 -16.18 1.90
CA GLU A 77 6.82 -15.02 2.76
C GLU A 77 5.90 -13.95 2.15
N ARG A 78 5.97 -13.76 0.83
CA ARG A 78 5.09 -12.85 0.10
C ARG A 78 3.63 -13.31 0.14
N GLU A 79 3.39 -14.61 -0.07
CA GLU A 79 2.06 -15.20 0.09
C GLU A 79 1.52 -15.03 1.52
N LEU A 80 2.39 -15.15 2.53
CA LEU A 80 2.03 -14.90 3.93
C LEU A 80 1.71 -13.43 4.19
N ALA A 81 2.49 -12.50 3.63
CA ALA A 81 2.26 -11.05 3.73
C ALA A 81 0.86 -10.68 3.20
N TRP A 82 0.46 -11.23 2.05
CA TRP A 82 -0.87 -10.99 1.50
C TRP A 82 -1.99 -11.49 2.40
N LYS A 83 -1.81 -12.65 3.03
CA LYS A 83 -2.78 -13.19 3.99
C LYS A 83 -2.88 -12.32 5.23
N LEU A 84 -1.74 -11.90 5.80
CA LEU A 84 -1.72 -11.02 6.97
C LEU A 84 -2.44 -9.70 6.67
N LEU A 85 -2.10 -9.05 5.56
CA LEU A 85 -2.75 -7.81 5.12
C LEU A 85 -4.26 -8.00 4.90
N ALA A 86 -4.68 -9.09 4.25
CA ALA A 86 -6.10 -9.36 4.02
C ALA A 86 -6.90 -9.58 5.32
N THR A 87 -6.26 -9.98 6.42
CA THR A 87 -6.95 -10.03 7.72
C THR A 87 -7.26 -8.64 8.26
N SER A 88 -6.37 -7.66 8.12
CA SER A 88 -6.64 -6.28 8.54
C SER A 88 -7.59 -5.57 7.58
N GLU A 89 -7.45 -5.77 6.28
CA GLU A 89 -8.30 -5.03 5.33
C GLU A 89 -9.69 -5.68 5.17
N SER A 90 -9.86 -6.97 5.44
CA SER A 90 -11.10 -7.70 5.10
C SER A 90 -11.42 -8.92 5.95
N SER A 91 -10.75 -9.11 7.10
CA SER A 91 -10.97 -10.24 8.03
C SER A 91 -10.98 -11.61 7.34
N THR A 92 -10.05 -11.85 6.41
CA THR A 92 -9.96 -13.11 5.67
C THR A 92 -8.51 -13.50 5.38
N LEU A 93 -8.26 -14.81 5.30
CA LEU A 93 -7.01 -15.35 4.74
C LEU A 93 -7.10 -15.54 3.22
N ASP A 94 -8.29 -15.49 2.64
CA ASP A 94 -8.48 -15.52 1.19
C ASP A 94 -8.26 -14.12 0.59
N TRP A 95 -6.99 -13.74 0.50
CA TRP A 95 -6.59 -12.48 -0.13
C TRP A 95 -6.90 -12.45 -1.63
N ARG A 96 -6.98 -13.61 -2.30
CA ARG A 96 -7.30 -13.68 -3.74
C ARG A 96 -8.75 -13.31 -4.02
N GLY A 97 -9.66 -13.52 -3.06
CA GLY A 97 -11.02 -12.99 -3.15
C GLY A 97 -11.08 -11.46 -3.29
N GLN A 98 -10.02 -10.74 -2.89
CA GLN A 98 -10.01 -9.28 -2.86
C GLN A 98 -9.87 -8.63 -4.24
N TYR A 99 -9.39 -9.33 -5.27
CA TYR A 99 -9.29 -8.74 -6.62
C TYR A 99 -10.63 -8.20 -7.14
N GLY A 100 -11.72 -8.92 -6.85
CA GLY A 100 -13.08 -8.57 -7.28
C GLY A 100 -13.90 -7.82 -6.24
N MET A 101 -13.33 -7.55 -5.07
CA MET A 101 -14.02 -6.75 -4.05
C MET A 101 -14.22 -5.33 -4.56
N ILE A 102 -15.43 -4.83 -4.33
CA ILE A 102 -15.85 -3.47 -4.63
C ILE A 102 -17.06 -3.15 -3.74
N ASP A 103 -16.97 -2.07 -2.98
CA ASP A 103 -18.02 -1.58 -2.10
C ASP A 103 -17.87 -0.07 -1.85
N ASP A 104 -18.91 0.59 -1.37
CA ASP A 104 -18.81 1.95 -0.81
C ASP A 104 -19.04 1.87 0.70
N ASN A 105 -17.99 2.16 1.46
CA ASN A 105 -17.98 2.07 2.92
C ASN A 105 -18.61 3.31 3.60
N GLY A 106 -19.02 4.32 2.83
CA GLY A 106 -19.59 5.57 3.31
C GLY A 106 -18.58 6.57 3.85
N ASP A 107 -17.29 6.44 3.53
CA ASP A 107 -16.23 7.38 3.96
C ASP A 107 -16.14 8.66 3.11
N GLY A 108 -16.95 8.74 2.06
CA GLY A 108 -17.04 9.89 1.17
C GLY A 108 -16.17 9.80 -0.08
N THR A 109 -15.50 8.67 -0.31
CA THR A 109 -14.64 8.45 -1.50
C THR A 109 -15.23 7.55 -2.57
N GLY A 110 -16.49 7.16 -2.38
CA GLY A 110 -17.28 6.38 -3.34
C GLY A 110 -16.87 4.92 -3.30
N TYR A 111 -16.79 4.27 -4.46
CA TYR A 111 -16.37 2.87 -4.53
C TYR A 111 -14.91 2.70 -4.15
N THR A 112 -14.64 1.80 -3.21
CA THR A 112 -13.33 1.21 -2.90
C THR A 112 -13.26 -0.20 -3.48
N ALA A 113 -12.19 -0.55 -4.19
CA ALA A 113 -12.11 -1.83 -4.92
C ALA A 113 -10.71 -2.45 -5.01
N GLY A 114 -10.65 -3.77 -5.21
CA GLY A 114 -9.41 -4.50 -5.48
C GLY A 114 -8.48 -4.71 -4.29
N ILE A 115 -7.32 -5.32 -4.55
CA ILE A 115 -6.37 -5.77 -3.50
C ILE A 115 -5.62 -4.64 -2.79
N VAL A 116 -5.70 -3.41 -3.28
CA VAL A 116 -5.08 -2.21 -2.68
C VAL A 116 -6.11 -1.12 -2.33
N GLY A 117 -7.41 -1.38 -2.51
CA GLY A 117 -8.46 -0.42 -2.17
C GLY A 117 -8.46 0.82 -3.07
N PHE A 118 -8.43 0.65 -4.39
CA PHE A 118 -8.63 1.73 -5.35
C PHE A 118 -9.93 2.48 -5.07
N CYS A 119 -9.93 3.81 -4.97
CA CYS A 119 -11.15 4.59 -4.75
C CYS A 119 -11.57 5.42 -5.97
N SER A 120 -12.87 5.45 -6.28
CA SER A 120 -13.39 6.27 -7.39
C SER A 120 -13.20 7.77 -7.16
N GLY A 121 -13.13 8.20 -5.89
CA GLY A 121 -13.00 9.59 -5.51
C GLY A 121 -11.57 10.07 -5.23
N THR A 122 -10.54 9.22 -5.35
CA THR A 122 -9.14 9.56 -5.00
C THR A 122 -8.18 9.45 -6.17
N HIS A 123 -8.69 9.52 -7.40
CA HIS A 123 -7.93 9.48 -8.65
C HIS A 123 -7.27 8.14 -9.04
N ASP A 124 -6.96 7.27 -8.08
CA ASP A 124 -6.23 6.02 -8.32
C ASP A 124 -7.07 4.96 -9.07
N MET A 125 -8.35 4.81 -8.78
CA MET A 125 -9.25 3.93 -9.55
C MET A 125 -9.38 4.40 -11.00
N LEU A 126 -9.55 5.71 -11.21
CA LEU A 126 -9.62 6.30 -12.55
C LEU A 126 -8.32 6.00 -13.31
N THR A 127 -7.18 6.31 -12.70
CA THR A 127 -5.85 6.08 -13.30
C THR A 127 -5.66 4.62 -13.68
N PHE A 128 -5.99 3.71 -12.76
CA PHE A 128 -5.88 2.27 -12.97
C PHE A 128 -6.78 1.79 -14.11
N VAL A 129 -8.07 2.13 -14.10
CA VAL A 129 -9.04 1.70 -15.11
C VAL A 129 -8.71 2.32 -16.47
N GLU A 130 -8.30 3.58 -16.52
CA GLU A 130 -7.91 4.25 -17.76
C GLU A 130 -6.68 3.59 -18.38
N ALA A 131 -5.62 3.35 -17.60
CA ALA A 131 -4.42 2.66 -18.07
C ALA A 131 -4.75 1.22 -18.54
N PHE A 132 -5.48 0.46 -17.73
CA PHE A 132 -5.85 -0.92 -18.07
C PHE A 132 -6.67 -0.98 -19.35
N THR A 133 -7.66 -0.11 -19.52
CA THR A 133 -8.55 -0.11 -20.69
C THR A 133 -7.93 0.53 -21.95
N LYS A 134 -6.74 1.15 -21.83
CA LYS A 134 -5.91 1.53 -22.97
C LYS A 134 -5.19 0.33 -23.56
N GLU A 135 -4.68 -0.57 -22.71
CA GLU A 135 -4.02 -1.83 -23.10
C GLU A 135 -5.04 -2.93 -23.45
N HIS A 136 -6.21 -2.91 -22.81
CA HIS A 136 -7.28 -3.90 -22.95
C HIS A 136 -8.61 -3.22 -23.35
N PRO A 137 -8.77 -2.82 -24.63
CA PRO A 137 -9.92 -2.04 -25.08
C PRO A 137 -11.26 -2.79 -24.98
N ASP A 138 -11.23 -4.13 -24.96
CA ASP A 138 -12.42 -4.99 -24.81
C ASP A 138 -12.85 -5.19 -23.34
N SER A 139 -12.13 -4.58 -22.40
CA SER A 139 -12.46 -4.66 -20.98
C SER A 139 -13.88 -4.14 -20.70
N PRO A 140 -14.68 -4.83 -19.86
CA PRO A 140 -16.01 -4.36 -19.49
C PRO A 140 -15.99 -3.05 -18.70
N LEU A 141 -14.82 -2.60 -18.24
CA LEU A 141 -14.64 -1.31 -17.56
C LEU A 141 -14.50 -0.13 -18.53
N LYS A 142 -14.21 -0.36 -19.82
CA LYS A 142 -14.00 0.71 -20.81
C LYS A 142 -15.14 1.73 -20.86
N PRO A 143 -16.43 1.34 -20.86
CA PRO A 143 -17.54 2.29 -20.93
C PRO A 143 -17.65 3.22 -19.72
N TYR A 144 -17.02 2.87 -18.59
CA TYR A 144 -17.10 3.62 -17.34
C TYR A 144 -16.01 4.69 -17.18
N VAL A 145 -14.97 4.69 -18.03
CA VAL A 145 -13.89 5.70 -17.96
C VAL A 145 -14.43 7.14 -17.99
N PRO A 146 -15.38 7.53 -18.86
CA PRO A 146 -15.93 8.89 -18.83
C PRO A 146 -16.70 9.23 -17.55
N ALA A 147 -17.34 8.25 -16.91
CA ALA A 147 -18.03 8.45 -15.64
C ALA A 147 -17.02 8.58 -14.49
N LEU A 148 -16.00 7.72 -14.45
CA LEU A 148 -14.90 7.81 -13.48
C LEU A 148 -14.24 9.19 -13.50
N ARG A 149 -13.98 9.77 -14.68
CA ARG A 149 -13.43 11.15 -14.78
C ARG A 149 -14.34 12.23 -14.21
N LYS A 150 -15.67 12.03 -14.22
CA LYS A 150 -16.63 13.01 -13.71
C LYS A 150 -16.81 12.92 -12.20
N VAL A 151 -16.73 11.71 -11.65
CA VAL A 151 -16.92 11.48 -10.21
C VAL A 151 -15.63 11.58 -9.41
N ASP A 152 -14.47 11.57 -10.08
CA ASP A 152 -13.17 11.76 -9.46
C ASP A 152 -13.13 12.99 -8.53
N GLY A 153 -12.55 12.83 -7.34
CA GLY A 153 -12.60 13.82 -6.25
C GLY A 153 -13.90 13.84 -5.44
N THR A 154 -14.86 12.95 -5.72
CA THR A 154 -16.16 12.89 -5.02
C THR A 154 -16.55 11.46 -4.65
N GLY A 155 -17.51 11.30 -3.74
CA GLY A 155 -18.16 10.02 -3.45
C GLY A 155 -19.35 9.68 -4.36
N SER A 156 -19.45 10.27 -5.55
CA SER A 156 -20.59 10.07 -6.46
C SER A 156 -20.51 8.76 -7.24
N HIS A 157 -21.67 8.11 -7.45
CA HIS A 157 -21.80 6.92 -8.32
C HIS A 157 -22.45 7.24 -9.68
N GLU A 158 -22.60 8.53 -10.02
CA GLU A 158 -23.28 8.94 -11.25
C GLU A 158 -22.58 8.38 -12.51
N GLY A 159 -23.32 7.61 -13.30
CA GLY A 159 -22.81 6.95 -14.51
C GLY A 159 -21.99 5.68 -14.25
N LEU A 160 -21.73 5.33 -12.99
CA LEU A 160 -21.18 4.03 -12.60
C LEU A 160 -22.31 3.02 -12.35
N ASP A 161 -23.34 3.45 -11.61
CA ASP A 161 -24.44 2.57 -11.25
C ASP A 161 -25.41 2.28 -12.41
N PRO A 162 -26.04 1.09 -12.42
CA PRO A 162 -25.85 -0.03 -11.48
C PRO A 162 -24.76 -1.03 -11.92
N GLY A 163 -24.12 -0.82 -13.06
CA GLY A 163 -23.36 -1.87 -13.75
C GLY A 163 -21.87 -1.94 -13.39
N PHE A 164 -21.28 -0.89 -12.82
CA PHE A 164 -19.84 -0.80 -12.58
C PHE A 164 -19.32 -1.89 -11.64
N THR A 165 -20.03 -2.18 -10.56
CA THR A 165 -19.64 -3.24 -9.60
C THR A 165 -19.62 -4.63 -10.24
N ALA A 166 -20.59 -4.92 -11.11
CA ALA A 166 -20.62 -6.16 -11.88
C ALA A 166 -19.50 -6.22 -12.93
N ALA A 167 -19.20 -5.10 -13.59
CA ALA A 167 -18.09 -5.01 -14.54
C ALA A 167 -16.72 -5.20 -13.85
N TRP A 168 -16.53 -4.65 -12.65
CA TRP A 168 -15.33 -4.85 -11.84
C TRP A 168 -15.14 -6.32 -11.47
N LYS A 169 -16.18 -6.94 -10.90
CA LYS A 169 -16.18 -8.37 -10.55
C LYS A 169 -15.88 -9.26 -11.76
N LYS A 170 -16.47 -8.95 -12.91
CA LYS A 170 -16.21 -9.66 -14.17
C LYS A 170 -14.76 -9.48 -14.63
N SER A 171 -14.20 -8.27 -14.57
CA SER A 171 -12.78 -8.05 -14.88
C SER A 171 -11.86 -8.84 -13.95
N ALA A 172 -12.21 -8.97 -12.67
CA ALA A 172 -11.42 -9.74 -11.69
C ALA A 172 -11.35 -11.25 -11.96
N GLU A 173 -12.19 -11.78 -12.84
CA GLU A 173 -12.07 -13.17 -13.35
C GLU A 173 -10.90 -13.33 -14.33
N ASP A 174 -10.45 -12.25 -14.98
CA ASP A 174 -9.33 -12.24 -15.91
C ASP A 174 -7.98 -12.23 -15.17
N PRO A 175 -7.07 -13.20 -15.40
CA PRO A 175 -5.71 -13.17 -14.83
C PRO A 175 -4.92 -11.91 -15.19
N VAL A 176 -5.19 -11.27 -16.34
CA VAL A 176 -4.47 -10.07 -16.75
C VAL A 176 -4.89 -8.86 -15.92
N PHE A 177 -6.17 -8.73 -15.57
CA PHE A 177 -6.65 -7.69 -14.65
C PHE A 177 -6.10 -7.89 -13.25
N ARG A 178 -6.05 -9.14 -12.76
CA ARG A 178 -5.40 -9.47 -11.48
C ARG A 178 -3.93 -9.09 -11.47
N ALA A 179 -3.19 -9.46 -12.52
CA ALA A 179 -1.79 -9.09 -12.67
C ALA A 179 -1.58 -7.57 -12.77
N ALA A 180 -2.54 -6.82 -13.31
CA ALA A 180 -2.48 -5.36 -13.33
C ALA A 180 -2.62 -4.77 -11.92
N GLN A 181 -3.52 -5.31 -11.09
CA GLN A 181 -3.61 -4.89 -9.68
C GLN A 181 -2.34 -5.28 -8.90
N ASP A 182 -1.80 -6.48 -9.12
CA ASP A 182 -0.53 -6.91 -8.52
C ASP A 182 0.59 -5.92 -8.83
N ARG A 183 0.71 -5.47 -10.09
CA ARG A 183 1.74 -4.49 -10.47
C ARG A 183 1.59 -3.16 -9.74
N VAL A 184 0.37 -2.70 -9.47
CA VAL A 184 0.15 -1.48 -8.69
C VAL A 184 0.61 -1.69 -7.25
N ARG A 185 0.11 -2.74 -6.59
CA ARG A 185 0.51 -3.10 -5.22
C ARG A 185 2.02 -3.19 -5.09
N ASP A 186 2.64 -3.91 -6.02
CA ASP A 186 4.06 -4.22 -5.95
C ASP A 186 4.89 -2.94 -6.12
N LYS A 187 4.61 -2.12 -7.14
CA LYS A 187 5.39 -0.91 -7.44
C LYS A 187 5.17 0.23 -6.45
N GLN A 188 3.94 0.42 -5.95
CA GLN A 188 3.60 1.57 -5.12
C GLN A 188 3.85 1.33 -3.63
N TYR A 189 3.74 0.08 -3.17
CA TYR A 189 3.77 -0.23 -1.73
C TYR A 189 4.81 -1.28 -1.39
N PHE A 190 4.78 -2.44 -2.04
CA PHE A 190 5.59 -3.58 -1.60
C PHE A 190 7.09 -3.38 -1.87
N GLU A 191 7.47 -3.08 -3.12
CA GLU A 191 8.87 -2.92 -3.50
C GLU A 191 9.54 -1.75 -2.75
N PRO A 192 8.94 -0.55 -2.65
CA PRO A 192 9.54 0.54 -1.86
C PRO A 192 9.69 0.18 -0.38
N ALA A 193 8.67 -0.41 0.24
CA ALA A 193 8.72 -0.79 1.65
C ALA A 193 9.78 -1.86 1.94
N VAL A 194 9.83 -2.92 1.12
CA VAL A 194 10.81 -4.00 1.27
C VAL A 194 12.22 -3.51 1.00
N ARG A 195 12.42 -2.66 -0.02
CA ARG A 195 13.72 -2.04 -0.29
C ARG A 195 14.20 -1.24 0.90
N LEU A 196 13.38 -0.32 1.41
CA LEU A 196 13.77 0.54 2.53
C LEU A 196 14.03 -0.26 3.80
N ALA A 197 13.16 -1.21 4.14
CA ALA A 197 13.36 -2.08 5.29
C ALA A 197 14.68 -2.87 5.20
N LYS A 198 15.04 -3.35 4.01
CA LYS A 198 16.35 -3.99 3.78
C LYS A 198 17.53 -3.03 3.96
N LEU A 199 17.39 -1.79 3.48
CA LEU A 199 18.42 -0.77 3.66
C LEU A 199 18.58 -0.36 5.14
N ASP A 200 17.52 -0.44 5.93
CA ASP A 200 17.55 -0.26 7.39
C ASP A 200 18.00 -1.53 8.15
N GLY A 201 18.39 -2.58 7.42
CA GLY A 201 18.89 -3.85 7.96
C GLY A 201 17.83 -4.76 8.60
N LEU A 202 16.55 -4.54 8.28
CA LEU A 202 15.43 -5.25 8.90
C LEU A 202 15.19 -6.64 8.28
N GLY A 203 14.85 -7.59 9.14
CA GLY A 203 14.41 -8.94 8.80
C GLY A 203 13.03 -8.97 8.13
N THR A 204 12.49 -10.18 7.95
CA THR A 204 11.23 -10.40 7.22
C THR A 204 10.03 -9.78 7.94
N LEU A 205 10.01 -9.81 9.27
CA LEU A 205 8.97 -9.15 10.06
C LEU A 205 9.02 -7.63 9.89
N GLY A 206 10.20 -7.01 9.97
CA GLY A 206 10.35 -5.57 9.78
C GLY A 206 9.95 -5.11 8.37
N GLN A 207 10.29 -5.90 7.35
CA GLN A 207 9.81 -5.69 5.98
C GLN A 207 8.27 -5.74 5.90
N PHE A 208 7.61 -6.67 6.59
CA PHE A 208 6.15 -6.73 6.63
C PHE A 208 5.56 -5.52 7.35
N ILE A 209 6.13 -5.11 8.49
CA ILE A 209 5.67 -3.94 9.24
C ILE A 209 5.75 -2.67 8.38
N TYR A 210 6.83 -2.50 7.63
CA TYR A 210 6.97 -1.37 6.71
C TYR A 210 5.93 -1.40 5.60
N PHE A 211 5.74 -2.58 4.98
CA PHE A 211 4.76 -2.76 3.91
C PHE A 211 3.34 -2.47 4.41
N ASP A 212 2.96 -3.03 5.56
CA ASP A 212 1.66 -2.83 6.19
C ASP A 212 1.38 -1.34 6.51
N ALA A 213 2.38 -0.66 7.09
CA ALA A 213 2.29 0.77 7.38
C ALA A 213 2.17 1.63 6.12
N MET A 214 2.91 1.28 5.05
CA MET A 214 2.85 2.01 3.78
C MET A 214 1.50 1.82 3.08
N VAL A 215 0.89 0.64 3.17
CA VAL A 215 -0.49 0.42 2.68
C VAL A 215 -1.49 1.23 3.50
N LEU A 216 -1.40 1.23 4.83
CA LEU A 216 -2.40 1.88 5.68
C LEU A 216 -2.30 3.41 5.70
N GLN A 217 -1.08 3.96 5.72
CA GLN A 217 -0.82 5.38 5.93
C GLN A 217 -0.35 6.11 4.66
N GLY A 218 -0.06 5.37 3.59
CA GLY A 218 0.50 5.90 2.35
C GLY A 218 1.99 6.27 2.46
N ALA A 219 2.66 6.37 1.30
CA ALA A 219 4.10 6.67 1.20
C ALA A 219 4.45 8.17 1.37
N GLY A 220 3.61 8.95 2.04
CA GLY A 220 3.84 10.39 2.25
C GLY A 220 4.90 10.71 3.30
N THR A 221 5.33 11.97 3.33
CA THR A 221 6.31 12.53 4.30
C THR A 221 5.67 13.27 5.46
N GLU A 222 4.35 13.47 5.42
CA GLU A 222 3.61 14.08 6.51
C GLU A 222 3.76 13.27 7.81
N PRO A 223 3.62 13.91 9.00
CA PRO A 223 3.84 13.23 10.28
C PRO A 223 2.97 11.99 10.50
N ASP A 224 1.82 11.93 9.85
CA ASP A 224 0.84 10.85 9.91
C ASP A 224 0.88 9.90 8.70
N ALA A 225 1.93 10.00 7.87
CA ALA A 225 2.22 9.10 6.76
C ALA A 225 3.45 8.22 7.06
N PHE A 226 3.75 7.25 6.19
CA PHE A 226 4.81 6.26 6.41
C PHE A 226 6.18 6.86 6.76
N TYR A 227 6.66 7.85 6.02
CA TYR A 227 7.98 8.43 6.29
C TYR A 227 7.98 9.31 7.56
N GLY A 228 6.84 9.89 7.93
CA GLY A 228 6.66 10.56 9.21
C GLY A 228 6.76 9.60 10.39
N ILE A 229 6.13 8.43 10.28
CA ILE A 229 6.23 7.34 11.26
C ILE A 229 7.68 6.85 11.38
N ARG A 230 8.34 6.57 10.25
CA ARG A 230 9.74 6.17 10.22
C ARG A 230 10.64 7.21 10.91
N LYS A 231 10.44 8.50 10.63
CA LYS A 231 11.18 9.59 11.28
C LYS A 231 11.00 9.58 12.79
N ALA A 232 9.77 9.38 13.28
CA ALA A 232 9.50 9.30 14.71
C ALA A 232 10.22 8.10 15.35
N ALA A 233 10.25 6.95 14.67
CA ALA A 233 10.99 5.77 15.14
C ALA A 233 12.50 6.03 15.22
N LEU A 234 13.08 6.65 14.19
CA LEU A 234 14.52 6.99 14.12
C LEU A 234 14.96 8.00 15.20
N ALA A 235 14.02 8.77 15.76
CA ALA A 235 14.32 9.67 16.87
C ALA A 235 14.49 8.92 18.21
N GLU A 236 14.00 7.68 18.29
CA GLU A 236 13.97 6.88 19.51
C GLU A 236 14.94 5.69 19.48
N ALA A 237 15.20 5.12 18.30
CA ALA A 237 16.09 3.98 18.13
C ALA A 237 16.81 4.00 16.77
N ASP A 238 18.10 3.67 16.78
CA ASP A 238 18.90 3.48 15.57
C ASP A 238 18.45 2.24 14.80
N THR A 239 18.55 2.28 13.47
CA THR A 239 18.31 1.11 12.62
C THR A 239 19.40 0.05 12.80
N VAL A 240 19.17 -1.16 12.28
CA VAL A 240 20.21 -2.21 12.30
C VAL A 240 21.40 -1.82 11.43
N ASP A 241 21.16 -1.14 10.31
CA ASP A 241 22.23 -0.64 9.43
C ASP A 241 23.11 0.42 10.12
N GLU A 242 22.56 1.14 11.10
CA GLU A 242 23.27 2.11 11.95
C GLU A 242 23.86 1.48 13.23
N GLY A 243 23.68 0.17 13.43
CA GLY A 243 24.23 -0.57 14.57
C GLY A 243 23.27 -0.75 15.76
N GLY A 244 21.99 -0.42 15.59
CA GLY A 244 20.93 -0.61 16.58
C GLY A 244 20.42 -2.06 16.69
N ASP A 245 19.55 -2.28 17.67
CA ASP A 245 18.84 -3.56 17.87
C ASP A 245 17.53 -3.58 17.08
N GLU A 246 17.32 -4.62 16.26
CA GLU A 246 16.14 -4.72 15.39
C GLU A 246 14.84 -4.68 16.20
N LYS A 247 14.81 -5.35 17.36
CA LYS A 247 13.59 -5.41 18.17
C LYS A 247 13.27 -4.06 18.79
N ALA A 248 14.26 -3.35 19.29
CA ALA A 248 14.10 -1.99 19.81
C ALA A 248 13.60 -1.02 18.73
N TYR A 249 14.20 -1.08 17.53
CA TYR A 249 13.78 -0.26 16.40
C TYR A 249 12.33 -0.54 15.98
N LEU A 250 11.97 -1.82 15.80
CA LEU A 250 10.62 -2.20 15.40
C LEU A 250 9.57 -1.87 16.47
N ASP A 251 9.90 -1.99 17.76
CA ASP A 251 8.96 -1.60 18.83
C ASP A 251 8.71 -0.09 18.82
N ALA A 252 9.76 0.73 18.62
CA ALA A 252 9.63 2.19 18.45
C ALA A 252 8.81 2.56 17.21
N PHE A 253 9.02 1.87 16.08
CA PHE A 253 8.23 2.07 14.87
C PHE A 253 6.75 1.72 15.08
N LEU A 254 6.46 0.59 15.72
CA LEU A 254 5.09 0.18 16.02
C LEU A 254 4.40 1.15 16.99
N ASP A 255 5.11 1.73 17.95
CA ASP A 255 4.56 2.78 18.82
C ASP A 255 4.21 4.05 18.05
N ALA A 256 5.09 4.51 17.17
CA ALA A 256 4.82 5.66 16.30
C ALA A 256 3.62 5.40 15.37
N ALA A 257 3.57 4.25 14.70
CA ALA A 257 2.47 3.87 13.82
C ALA A 257 1.13 3.79 14.58
N ARG A 258 1.15 3.21 15.77
CA ARG A 258 0.00 3.10 16.65
C ARG A 258 -0.51 4.47 17.13
N ALA A 259 0.38 5.41 17.43
CA ALA A 259 0.01 6.77 17.79
C ALA A 259 -0.71 7.47 16.63
N VAL A 260 -0.19 7.33 15.40
CA VAL A 260 -0.85 7.83 14.19
C VAL A 260 -2.23 7.22 14.01
N MET A 261 -2.38 5.90 14.06
CA MET A 261 -3.69 5.23 13.94
C MET A 261 -4.72 5.78 14.94
N LYS A 262 -4.32 5.96 16.19
CA LYS A 262 -5.19 6.50 17.25
C LYS A 262 -5.61 7.95 17.05
N SER A 263 -4.85 8.73 16.27
CA SER A 263 -5.19 10.11 15.93
C SER A 263 -6.27 10.21 14.85
N LYS A 264 -6.43 9.18 14.02
CA LYS A 264 -7.39 9.15 12.90
C LYS A 264 -8.75 8.64 13.38
N ARG A 265 -9.83 9.32 12.95
CA ARG A 265 -11.20 9.00 13.39
C ARG A 265 -11.67 7.57 13.04
N ASN A 266 -11.18 7.03 11.94
CA ASN A 266 -11.59 5.73 11.38
C ASN A 266 -10.56 4.61 11.57
N GLN A 267 -9.46 4.84 12.31
CA GLN A 267 -8.39 3.83 12.51
C GLN A 267 -8.06 3.59 13.99
N HIS A 268 -9.01 3.81 14.91
CA HIS A 268 -8.78 3.65 16.35
C HIS A 268 -8.51 2.19 16.79
N ASP A 269 -8.97 1.20 16.02
CA ASP A 269 -8.63 -0.21 16.27
C ASP A 269 -7.19 -0.48 15.81
N THR A 270 -6.35 -0.88 16.75
CA THR A 270 -4.91 -1.09 16.54
C THR A 270 -4.53 -2.57 16.61
N SER A 271 -5.49 -3.49 16.46
CA SER A 271 -5.26 -4.95 16.54
C SER A 271 -4.21 -5.46 15.55
N ARG A 272 -4.09 -4.86 14.36
CA ARG A 272 -3.03 -5.16 13.39
C ARG A 272 -1.62 -4.99 13.96
N ILE A 273 -1.46 -4.05 14.89
CA ILE A 273 -0.22 -3.84 15.64
C ILE A 273 -0.26 -4.68 16.92
N ASP A 274 -1.22 -4.38 17.80
CA ASP A 274 -1.23 -4.80 19.21
C ASP A 274 -1.38 -6.33 19.37
N THR A 275 -2.14 -7.00 18.50
CA THR A 275 -2.44 -8.44 18.62
C THR A 275 -1.98 -9.26 17.42
N ALA A 276 -1.08 -8.70 16.60
CA ALA A 276 -0.44 -9.39 15.49
C ALA A 276 1.05 -9.03 15.38
N GLN A 277 1.41 -7.90 14.78
CA GLN A 277 2.82 -7.54 14.54
C GLN A 277 3.66 -7.51 15.83
N ARG A 278 3.10 -6.94 16.90
CA ARG A 278 3.77 -6.83 18.21
C ARG A 278 3.94 -8.19 18.88
N GLU A 279 2.98 -9.10 18.73
CA GLU A 279 3.10 -10.48 19.21
C GLU A 279 4.22 -11.22 18.47
N PHE A 280 4.29 -11.11 17.13
CA PHE A 280 5.39 -11.72 16.34
C PHE A 280 6.76 -11.18 16.75
N LEU A 281 6.84 -9.88 17.04
CA LEU A 281 8.05 -9.21 17.52
C LEU A 281 8.46 -9.71 18.92
N TYR A 282 7.48 -9.85 19.82
CA TYR A 282 7.73 -10.27 21.19
C TYR A 282 8.11 -11.75 21.30
N ASP A 283 7.56 -12.58 20.41
CA ASP A 283 7.99 -13.98 20.19
C ASP A 283 9.40 -14.10 19.59
N GLY A 284 10.00 -13.00 19.14
CA GLY A 284 11.31 -13.00 18.50
C GLY A 284 11.29 -13.58 17.09
N ASN A 285 10.12 -13.65 16.45
CA ASN A 285 9.96 -14.21 15.11
C ASN A 285 10.29 -13.17 14.02
N LEU A 286 11.52 -12.64 14.04
CA LEU A 286 12.01 -11.64 13.08
C LEU A 286 12.04 -12.17 11.63
N ALA A 287 12.05 -13.50 11.47
CA ALA A 287 11.99 -14.18 10.18
C ALA A 287 10.56 -14.40 9.66
N LEU A 288 9.52 -14.01 10.42
CA LEU A 288 8.11 -14.16 10.09
C LEU A 288 7.74 -15.59 9.62
N LYS A 289 8.20 -16.60 10.36
CA LYS A 289 7.99 -18.00 10.00
C LYS A 289 6.74 -18.58 10.65
N PRO A 290 5.92 -19.34 9.91
CA PRO A 290 4.86 -20.14 10.50
C PRO A 290 5.42 -21.23 11.45
N PRO A 291 4.62 -21.71 12.43
CA PRO A 291 3.20 -21.40 12.61
C PRO A 291 2.99 -19.99 13.16
N LEU A 292 2.02 -19.26 12.61
CA LEU A 292 1.60 -17.95 13.11
C LEU A 292 0.17 -18.03 13.62
N THR A 293 -0.08 -17.44 14.78
CA THR A 293 -1.42 -17.25 15.34
C THR A 293 -1.54 -15.82 15.83
N TRP A 294 -2.59 -15.11 15.41
CA TRP A 294 -2.81 -13.72 15.79
C TRP A 294 -4.30 -13.42 15.91
N LYS A 295 -4.63 -12.24 16.45
CA LYS A 295 -6.00 -11.73 16.46
C LYS A 295 -6.10 -10.45 15.65
N MET A 296 -7.18 -10.35 14.88
CA MET A 296 -7.52 -9.15 14.12
C MET A 296 -9.00 -8.86 14.35
N TYR A 297 -9.34 -7.67 14.85
CA TYR A 297 -10.71 -7.30 15.23
C TYR A 297 -11.41 -8.31 16.17
N GLY A 298 -10.63 -8.98 17.03
CA GLY A 298 -11.10 -10.02 17.94
C GLY A 298 -11.26 -11.42 17.32
N GLU A 299 -11.16 -11.56 16.00
CA GLU A 299 -11.14 -12.84 15.30
C GLU A 299 -9.74 -13.45 15.33
N THR A 300 -9.64 -14.76 15.58
CA THR A 300 -8.35 -15.47 15.63
C THR A 300 -8.03 -16.08 14.28
N PHE A 301 -6.85 -15.78 13.75
CA PHE A 301 -6.33 -16.31 12.51
C PHE A 301 -5.13 -17.21 12.77
N HIS A 302 -4.92 -18.17 11.87
CA HIS A 302 -3.83 -19.13 11.97
C HIS A 302 -3.29 -19.50 10.59
N VAL A 303 -1.96 -19.55 10.47
CA VAL A 303 -1.25 -20.15 9.34
C VAL A 303 -0.31 -21.22 9.88
N ALA A 304 -0.48 -22.45 9.40
CA ALA A 304 0.35 -23.59 9.77
C ALA A 304 1.73 -23.55 9.10
N SER A 305 2.66 -24.37 9.61
CA SER A 305 3.99 -24.62 9.04
C SER A 305 3.98 -25.13 7.60
#